data_AF-A0A974SQ11-F1
#
_entry.id   AF-A0A974SQ11-F1
#
_cell.length_a   1.000
_cell.length_b   1.000
_cell.length_c   1.000
_cell.angle_alpha   90.00
_cell.angle_beta   90.00
_cell.angle_gamma   90.00
#
_symmetry.space_group_name_H-M   'P 1'
#
loop_
_entity.id
_entity.type
_entity.pdbx_description
1 polymer ?
#
loop_
_entity_poly.entity_id
_entity_poly.type
_entity_poly.pdbx_seq_one_letter_code
_entity_poly.pdbx_strand_id
1 'polypeptide(L)'
;MRAHNGWQTLIGAVLLAAVLGSGSAQAGQTCEARRPTVESMARDLALAASVAAELDALAANEGAEVVLLARAGQDLREYGLRWSHLGIAYRDRAALAGRGAWRVVHKLNQCGSDRSALYRQGLAEFFADGLFAHEAGVVALAPPLAARVAAQLQDNRLLAQLHEPRYNMLAYPWSGPYQQSNQWAIETLALLADPAVRSRAAARAWLRRHDYRPDTIRLSAVKRLGARIGSAHIAFDDHPFDRRMAGRIDTVTADSVFAWAPRAGIGGAPRVLRPRPSGGGPGDGFGRGLRHVEVDLLQRAGAAVLVEIDAAAPDLAAGVVVGVLQRERGPRAVQVQRADAGLLERLQRAVREPDAERGEGRIGVVEPAVAVAVELPQIIEAVA
;
A
#
# COMPACT_ATOMS: atom_id res chain seq x y z
N MET A 1 18.49 48.74 52.31
CA MET A 1 17.23 48.23 51.70
C MET A 1 17.53 47.00 50.86
N ARG A 2 17.29 45.80 51.39
CA ARG A 2 16.69 44.62 50.72
C ARG A 2 16.59 43.53 51.78
N ALA A 3 15.34 43.25 52.13
CA ALA A 3 14.91 42.36 53.19
C ALA A 3 15.00 40.88 52.77
N HIS A 4 14.98 40.04 53.79
CA HIS A 4 15.09 38.59 53.80
C HIS A 4 13.98 37.84 53.05
N ASN A 5 14.24 36.58 52.64
CA ASN A 5 13.77 35.39 53.38
C ASN A 5 14.02 34.10 52.58
N GLY A 6 14.59 33.11 53.24
CA GLY A 6 14.44 31.71 52.87
C GLY A 6 13.37 31.05 53.76
N TRP A 7 12.62 30.11 53.22
CA TRP A 7 12.15 28.91 53.91
C TRP A 7 11.37 27.98 52.96
N GLN A 8 11.97 26.81 52.75
CA GLN A 8 11.39 25.46 52.75
C GLN A 8 9.91 25.21 52.38
N THR A 9 9.77 24.25 51.45
CA THR A 9 8.77 23.16 51.37
C THR A 9 7.31 23.46 51.06
N LEU A 10 6.93 23.24 49.79
CA LEU A 10 5.69 22.59 49.33
C LEU A 10 6.09 21.75 48.09
N ILE A 11 6.38 20.46 48.23
CA ILE A 11 5.46 19.32 48.02
C ILE A 11 4.79 19.34 46.64
N GLY A 12 5.07 18.33 45.81
CA GLY A 12 4.11 17.82 44.82
C GLY A 12 4.59 17.71 43.37
N ALA A 13 5.38 16.67 43.10
CA ALA A 13 5.41 15.88 41.85
C ALA A 13 4.79 16.49 40.57
N VAL A 14 5.64 16.97 39.65
CA VAL A 14 5.37 16.91 38.18
C VAL A 14 6.70 16.71 37.45
N LEU A 15 7.18 15.46 37.40
CA LEU A 15 8.36 15.09 36.61
C LEU A 15 8.18 13.80 35.80
N LEU A 16 6.94 13.44 35.42
CA LEU A 16 6.73 12.28 34.57
C LEU A 16 5.43 12.37 33.75
N ALA A 17 5.43 13.17 32.68
CA ALA A 17 4.43 13.07 31.61
C ALA A 17 4.90 13.77 30.32
N ALA A 18 6.10 13.42 29.84
CA ALA A 18 6.55 13.78 28.49
C ALA A 18 6.78 12.54 27.61
N VAL A 19 5.95 11.51 27.80
CA VAL A 19 5.72 10.46 26.81
C VAL A 19 4.37 10.76 26.17
N LEU A 20 4.29 11.87 25.44
CA LEU A 20 3.15 12.16 24.58
C LEU A 20 3.44 11.58 23.19
N GLY A 21 2.83 10.43 22.94
CA GLY A 21 2.39 10.00 21.61
C GLY A 21 3.47 9.92 20.55
N SER A 22 4.20 8.79 20.52
CA SER A 22 4.56 8.21 19.22
C SER A 22 3.25 7.78 18.56
N GLY A 23 2.55 8.73 17.95
CA GLY A 23 1.42 8.44 17.10
C GLY A 23 1.91 7.46 16.04
N SER A 24 1.28 6.30 15.96
CA SER A 24 1.44 5.39 14.85
C SER A 24 1.19 6.20 13.59
N ALA A 25 2.25 6.49 12.85
CA ALA A 25 2.13 7.16 11.57
C ALA A 25 1.40 6.18 10.64
N GLN A 26 0.08 6.36 10.54
CA GLN A 26 -0.77 5.71 9.56
C GLN A 26 -0.28 6.18 8.19
N ALA A 27 0.46 5.32 7.51
CA ALA A 27 0.98 5.60 6.20
C ALA A 27 0.28 4.70 5.18
N GLY A 28 -0.10 5.30 4.06
CA GLY A 28 -0.83 4.60 3.00
C GLY A 28 -2.34 4.78 2.99
N GLN A 29 -2.89 5.89 3.52
CA GLN A 29 -4.27 6.27 3.22
C GLN A 29 -4.28 7.31 2.08
N THR A 30 -5.29 7.27 1.22
CA THR A 30 -5.77 8.51 0.60
C THR A 30 -6.14 9.46 1.73
N CYS A 31 -5.48 10.61 1.86
CA CYS A 31 -5.68 11.51 3.01
C CYS A 31 -6.95 12.37 2.90
N GLU A 32 -7.88 11.90 2.08
CA GLU A 32 -9.28 12.27 2.17
C GLU A 32 -9.93 11.20 3.06
N ALA A 33 -10.61 11.61 4.13
CA ALA A 33 -11.21 10.73 5.13
C ALA A 33 -12.41 9.92 4.59
N ARG A 34 -12.26 9.24 3.45
CA ARG A 34 -13.15 8.16 3.05
C ARG A 34 -12.72 6.93 3.84
N ARG A 35 -13.37 6.72 4.99
CA ARG A 35 -13.39 5.39 5.60
C ARG A 35 -13.99 4.44 4.56
N PRO A 36 -13.27 3.41 4.10
CA PRO A 36 -13.82 2.43 3.16
C PRO A 36 -15.10 1.82 3.75
N THR A 37 -16.12 1.60 2.93
CA THR A 37 -17.29 0.82 3.36
C THR A 37 -16.93 -0.67 3.40
N VAL A 38 -17.66 -1.48 4.19
CA VAL A 38 -17.52 -2.95 4.18
C VAL A 38 -17.58 -3.47 2.73
N GLU A 39 -18.54 -2.97 1.95
CA GLU A 39 -18.72 -3.35 0.55
C GLU A 39 -17.50 -3.01 -0.30
N SER A 40 -16.94 -1.80 -0.16
CA SER A 40 -15.74 -1.41 -0.88
C SER A 40 -14.57 -2.32 -0.53
N MET A 41 -14.38 -2.62 0.75
CA MET A 41 -13.31 -3.50 1.21
C MET A 41 -13.48 -4.94 0.75
N ALA A 42 -14.71 -5.46 0.77
CA ALA A 42 -15.01 -6.79 0.24
C ALA A 42 -14.66 -6.87 -1.26
N ARG A 43 -14.96 -5.82 -2.03
CA ARG A 43 -14.57 -5.74 -3.45
C ARG A 43 -13.06 -5.60 -3.65
N ASP A 44 -12.37 -4.84 -2.79
CA ASP A 44 -10.91 -4.71 -2.82
C ASP A 44 -10.22 -6.06 -2.52
N LEU A 45 -10.74 -6.82 -1.55
CA LEU A 45 -10.24 -8.16 -1.22
C LEU A 45 -10.58 -9.19 -2.30
N ALA A 46 -11.78 -9.12 -2.90
CA ALA A 46 -12.15 -9.97 -4.02
C ALA A 46 -11.24 -9.72 -5.24
N LEU A 47 -10.88 -8.45 -5.50
CA LEU A 47 -9.86 -8.11 -6.48
C LEU A 47 -8.52 -8.71 -6.11
N ALA A 48 -8.05 -8.53 -4.87
CA ALA A 48 -6.76 -9.07 -4.42
C ALA A 48 -6.66 -10.58 -4.61
N ALA A 49 -7.71 -11.32 -4.23
CA ALA A 49 -7.80 -12.77 -4.41
C ALA A 49 -7.81 -13.16 -5.91
N SER A 50 -8.57 -12.44 -6.73
CA SER A 50 -8.62 -12.68 -8.18
C SER A 50 -7.26 -12.42 -8.84
N VAL A 51 -6.59 -11.32 -8.46
CA VAL A 51 -5.24 -10.98 -8.93
C VAL A 51 -4.24 -12.05 -8.49
N ALA A 52 -4.30 -12.53 -7.25
CA ALA A 52 -3.41 -13.59 -6.78
C ALA A 52 -3.54 -14.88 -7.64
N ALA A 53 -4.77 -15.31 -7.90
CA ALA A 53 -5.04 -16.48 -8.75
C ALA A 53 -4.60 -16.27 -10.21
N GLU A 54 -4.80 -15.06 -10.77
CA GLU A 54 -4.31 -14.70 -12.09
C GLU A 54 -2.77 -14.71 -12.15
N LEU A 55 -2.09 -14.12 -11.16
CA LEU A 55 -0.63 -14.10 -11.09
C LEU A 55 -0.05 -15.51 -10.93
N ASP A 56 -0.70 -16.39 -10.17
CA ASP A 56 -0.31 -17.80 -10.09
C ASP A 56 -0.47 -18.51 -11.44
N ALA A 57 -1.53 -18.22 -12.19
CA ALA A 57 -1.71 -18.74 -13.54
C ALA A 57 -0.62 -18.22 -14.50
N LEU A 58 -0.24 -16.93 -14.40
CA LEU A 58 0.89 -16.38 -15.17
C LEU A 58 2.22 -17.06 -14.79
N ALA A 59 2.44 -17.31 -13.51
CA ALA A 59 3.63 -18.02 -13.05
C ALA A 59 3.69 -19.46 -13.59
N ALA A 60 2.56 -20.18 -13.54
CA ALA A 60 2.48 -21.56 -14.01
C ALA A 60 2.59 -21.69 -15.53
N ASN A 61 1.94 -20.81 -16.29
CA ASN A 61 1.83 -20.94 -17.75
C ASN A 61 2.94 -20.20 -18.50
N GLU A 62 3.42 -19.08 -17.95
CA GLU A 62 4.35 -18.16 -18.63
C GLU A 62 5.65 -17.95 -17.85
N GLY A 63 5.81 -18.57 -16.67
CA GLY A 63 7.00 -18.43 -15.84
C GLY A 63 7.16 -17.04 -15.22
N ALA A 64 6.08 -16.27 -15.09
CA ALA A 64 6.12 -14.94 -14.49
C ALA A 64 6.46 -15.01 -12.99
N GLU A 65 7.64 -14.52 -12.60
CA GLU A 65 8.07 -14.43 -11.19
C GLU A 65 8.02 -12.99 -10.65
N VAL A 66 8.03 -12.00 -11.55
CA VAL A 66 7.99 -10.57 -11.21
C VAL A 66 7.09 -9.84 -12.19
N VAL A 67 6.21 -8.99 -11.68
CA VAL A 67 5.32 -8.15 -12.47
C VAL A 67 5.34 -6.70 -11.98
N LEU A 68 5.15 -5.76 -12.90
CA LEU A 68 4.74 -4.40 -12.55
C LEU A 68 3.22 -4.44 -12.30
N LEU A 69 2.81 -4.03 -11.11
CA LEU A 69 1.42 -4.10 -10.64
C LEU A 69 0.89 -2.68 -10.39
N ALA A 70 -0.25 -2.35 -10.98
CA ALA A 70 -0.89 -1.05 -10.84
C ALA A 70 -2.31 -1.18 -10.26
N ARG A 71 -2.73 -0.16 -9.52
CA ARG A 71 -4.10 -0.04 -8.97
C ARG A 71 -4.75 1.30 -9.35
N ALA A 72 -6.06 1.31 -9.45
CA ALA A 72 -6.87 2.51 -9.72
C ALA A 72 -7.52 3.03 -8.43
N GLY A 73 -6.69 3.59 -7.55
CA GLY A 73 -7.13 4.15 -6.25
C GLY A 73 -7.82 5.51 -6.35
N GLN A 74 -7.59 6.27 -7.42
CA GLN A 74 -8.16 7.60 -7.63
C GLN A 74 -8.78 7.71 -9.02
N ASP A 75 -9.81 8.55 -9.15
CA ASP A 75 -10.35 8.91 -10.46
C ASP A 75 -9.43 9.92 -11.15
N LEU A 76 -8.59 9.41 -12.07
CA LEU A 76 -7.66 10.24 -12.85
C LEU A 76 -8.12 10.44 -14.29
N ARG A 77 -9.38 10.13 -14.61
CA ARG A 77 -9.92 10.22 -15.98
C ARG A 77 -9.84 11.63 -16.56
N GLU A 78 -9.96 12.65 -15.72
CA GLU A 78 -9.79 14.05 -16.16
C GLU A 78 -8.40 14.36 -16.71
N TYR A 79 -7.40 13.54 -16.38
CA TYR A 79 -6.03 13.65 -16.88
C TYR A 79 -5.71 12.62 -17.98
N GLY A 80 -6.70 11.81 -18.39
CA GLY A 80 -6.51 10.73 -19.34
C GLY A 80 -5.70 9.55 -18.77
N LEU A 81 -5.61 9.43 -17.45
CA LEU A 81 -4.88 8.36 -16.77
C LEU A 81 -5.85 7.35 -16.17
N ARG A 82 -5.44 6.08 -16.14
CA ARG A 82 -6.23 4.99 -15.56
C ARG A 82 -5.74 4.59 -14.18
N TRP A 83 -4.42 4.59 -14.00
CA TRP A 83 -3.78 4.01 -12.83
C TRP A 83 -3.19 5.09 -11.94
N SER A 84 -3.48 5.03 -10.64
CA SER A 84 -2.98 6.03 -9.69
C SER A 84 -1.67 5.63 -9.04
N HIS A 85 -1.38 4.33 -8.93
CA HIS A 85 -0.23 3.85 -8.17
C HIS A 85 0.35 2.55 -8.74
N LEU A 86 1.67 2.43 -8.66
CA LEU A 86 2.48 1.33 -9.18
C LEU A 86 3.33 0.70 -8.05
N GLY A 87 3.41 -0.62 -8.05
CA GLY A 87 4.38 -1.41 -7.30
C GLY A 87 5.08 -2.45 -8.16
N ILE A 88 6.14 -3.06 -7.63
CA ILE A 88 6.80 -4.23 -8.20
C ILE A 88 6.38 -5.44 -7.38
N ALA A 89 5.56 -6.32 -7.97
CA ALA A 89 5.11 -7.54 -7.31
C ALA A 89 6.01 -8.71 -7.71
N TYR A 90 6.38 -9.54 -6.74
CA TYR A 90 7.22 -10.72 -6.96
C TYR A 90 6.74 -11.91 -6.13
N ARG A 91 7.03 -13.10 -6.64
CA ARG A 91 6.72 -14.35 -5.95
C ARG A 91 7.79 -14.66 -4.93
N ASP A 92 7.46 -14.47 -3.65
CA ASP A 92 8.28 -14.88 -2.53
C ASP A 92 8.01 -16.35 -2.21
N ARG A 93 8.91 -17.23 -2.62
CA ARG A 93 8.75 -18.68 -2.41
C ARG A 93 9.01 -19.11 -0.96
N ALA A 94 9.74 -18.31 -0.19
CA ALA A 94 10.05 -18.62 1.21
C ALA A 94 8.91 -18.18 2.15
N ALA A 95 8.10 -17.21 1.71
CA ALA A 95 6.95 -16.73 2.48
C ALA A 95 5.99 -17.87 2.88
N LEU A 96 5.25 -17.65 3.97
CA LEU A 96 4.22 -18.55 4.48
C LEU A 96 4.74 -19.97 4.77
N ALA A 97 5.91 -20.07 5.42
CA ALA A 97 6.60 -21.33 5.72
C ALA A 97 6.85 -22.20 4.48
N GLY A 98 7.26 -21.56 3.37
CA GLY A 98 7.54 -22.24 2.10
C GLY A 98 6.31 -22.54 1.24
N ARG A 99 5.10 -22.13 1.66
CA ARG A 99 3.92 -22.18 0.77
C ARG A 99 4.06 -21.19 -0.39
N GLY A 100 4.72 -20.06 -0.14
CA GLY A 100 4.93 -18.97 -1.08
C GLY A 100 3.81 -17.94 -1.08
N ALA A 101 4.12 -16.70 -1.43
CA ALA A 101 3.16 -15.61 -1.55
C ALA A 101 3.63 -14.55 -2.55
N TRP A 102 2.68 -13.79 -3.11
CA TRP A 102 3.00 -12.57 -3.84
C TRP A 102 3.21 -11.42 -2.86
N ARG A 103 4.33 -10.72 -3.00
CA ARG A 103 4.67 -9.51 -2.23
C ARG A 103 4.85 -8.34 -3.19
N VAL A 104 4.43 -7.16 -2.78
CA VAL A 104 4.51 -5.93 -3.57
C VAL A 104 5.42 -4.94 -2.84
N VAL A 105 6.48 -4.50 -3.51
CA VAL A 105 7.28 -3.38 -3.04
C VAL A 105 6.89 -2.10 -3.74
N HIS A 106 6.69 -1.04 -2.97
CA HIS A 106 6.17 0.24 -3.45
C HIS A 106 6.48 1.36 -2.47
N LYS A 107 6.34 2.60 -2.94
CA LYS A 107 6.58 3.81 -2.16
C LYS A 107 5.27 4.55 -1.96
N LEU A 108 4.98 4.94 -0.73
CA LEU A 108 3.80 5.73 -0.40
C LEU A 108 4.21 7.02 0.30
N ASN A 109 3.42 8.08 0.10
CA ASN A 109 3.54 9.27 0.95
C ASN A 109 2.83 9.03 2.29
N GLN A 110 3.34 9.68 3.32
CA GLN A 110 2.66 9.78 4.60
C GLN A 110 1.54 10.80 4.48
N CYS A 111 0.47 10.58 5.26
CA CYS A 111 -0.70 11.39 5.08
C CYS A 111 -0.54 12.84 5.50
N GLY A 112 -1.07 13.76 4.69
CA GLY A 112 -0.99 15.20 4.93
C GLY A 112 0.44 15.76 4.91
N SER A 113 1.43 15.01 4.46
CA SER A 113 2.84 15.43 4.44
C SER A 113 3.49 15.30 3.06
N ASP A 114 4.68 15.87 2.94
CA ASP A 114 5.59 15.74 1.81
C ASP A 114 6.65 14.65 2.04
N ARG A 115 6.40 13.73 2.97
CA ARG A 115 7.33 12.65 3.34
C ARG A 115 6.85 11.33 2.80
N SER A 116 7.78 10.45 2.48
CA SER A 116 7.48 9.12 1.96
C SER A 116 8.30 8.02 2.63
N ALA A 117 7.77 6.81 2.56
CA ALA A 117 8.39 5.59 3.03
C ALA A 117 8.16 4.46 2.02
N LEU A 118 8.97 3.41 2.16
CA LEU A 118 8.91 2.21 1.35
C LEU A 118 8.17 1.12 2.12
N TYR A 119 7.38 0.34 1.40
CA TYR A 119 6.57 -0.74 1.95
C TYR A 119 6.82 -2.02 1.17
N ARG A 120 6.72 -3.14 1.88
CA ARG A 120 6.62 -4.48 1.32
C ARG A 120 5.34 -5.10 1.85
N GLN A 121 4.34 -5.20 1.00
CA GLN A 121 2.98 -5.57 1.37
C GLN A 121 2.54 -6.84 0.64
N GLY A 122 1.49 -7.51 1.13
CA GLY A 122 0.77 -8.49 0.35
C GLY A 122 -0.13 -7.82 -0.68
N LEU A 123 -0.82 -8.63 -1.48
CA LEU A 123 -1.79 -8.11 -2.46
C LEU A 123 -3.01 -7.48 -1.79
N ALA A 124 -3.44 -8.00 -0.63
CA ALA A 124 -4.58 -7.47 0.08
C ALA A 124 -4.33 -6.05 0.57
N GLU A 125 -3.19 -5.79 1.21
CA GLU A 125 -2.79 -4.45 1.66
C GLU A 125 -2.53 -3.53 0.46
N PHE A 126 -1.97 -4.07 -0.63
CA PHE A 126 -1.81 -3.30 -1.87
C PHE A 126 -3.16 -2.90 -2.51
N PHE A 127 -4.26 -3.62 -2.31
CA PHE A 127 -5.56 -3.22 -2.88
C PHE A 127 -6.51 -2.58 -1.86
N ALA A 128 -6.33 -2.80 -0.56
CA ALA A 128 -7.16 -2.28 0.53
C ALA A 128 -6.94 -0.79 0.83
N ASP A 129 -6.93 0.04 -0.21
CA ASP A 129 -6.75 1.50 -0.15
C ASP A 129 -8.01 2.25 -0.64
N GLY A 130 -9.18 1.59 -0.65
CA GLY A 130 -10.45 2.20 -1.07
C GLY A 130 -10.44 2.55 -2.55
N LEU A 131 -10.37 1.53 -3.42
CA LEU A 131 -10.18 1.74 -4.85
C LEU A 131 -11.34 2.52 -5.49
N PHE A 132 -10.99 3.43 -6.40
CA PHE A 132 -11.97 4.07 -7.28
C PHE A 132 -12.53 3.06 -8.29
N ALA A 133 -11.66 2.25 -8.89
CA ALA A 133 -12.04 1.15 -9.76
C ALA A 133 -11.40 -0.14 -9.26
N HIS A 134 -12.22 -1.17 -9.04
CA HIS A 134 -11.77 -2.50 -8.61
C HIS A 134 -11.21 -3.28 -9.80
N GLU A 135 -10.07 -2.83 -10.32
CA GLU A 135 -9.31 -3.51 -11.35
C GLU A 135 -7.82 -3.27 -11.13
N ALA A 136 -6.99 -4.17 -11.66
CA ALA A 136 -5.54 -4.10 -11.56
C ALA A 136 -4.90 -4.10 -12.94
N GLY A 137 -3.83 -3.35 -13.06
CA GLY A 137 -2.97 -3.36 -14.23
C GLY A 137 -1.77 -4.27 -13.98
N VAL A 138 -1.41 -5.13 -14.92
CA VAL A 138 -0.26 -6.03 -14.79
C VAL A 138 0.60 -6.03 -16.05
N VAL A 139 1.92 -5.93 -15.87
CA VAL A 139 2.92 -6.24 -16.90
C VAL A 139 3.92 -7.25 -16.33
N ALA A 140 3.96 -8.46 -16.88
CA ALA A 140 5.01 -9.41 -16.54
C ALA A 140 6.37 -8.94 -17.06
N LEU A 141 7.40 -8.97 -16.21
CA LEU A 141 8.75 -8.62 -16.64
C LEU A 141 9.32 -9.70 -17.56
N ALA A 142 10.18 -9.29 -18.50
CA ALA A 142 10.89 -10.21 -19.39
C ALA A 142 11.74 -11.19 -18.56
N PRO A 143 11.78 -12.50 -18.89
CA PRO A 143 12.38 -13.52 -18.03
C PRO A 143 13.83 -13.21 -17.56
N PRO A 144 14.75 -12.71 -18.42
CA PRO A 144 16.11 -12.39 -17.98
C PRO A 144 16.20 -11.23 -16.98
N LEU A 145 15.24 -10.30 -17.01
CA LEU A 145 15.15 -9.20 -16.06
C LEU A 145 14.44 -9.68 -14.78
N ALA A 146 13.35 -10.42 -14.91
CA ALA A 146 12.59 -10.99 -13.78
C ALA A 146 13.49 -11.82 -12.85
N ALA A 147 14.35 -12.67 -13.40
CA ALA A 147 15.27 -13.50 -12.59
C ALA A 147 16.25 -12.67 -11.75
N ARG A 148 16.82 -11.59 -12.33
CA ARG A 148 17.74 -10.68 -11.61
C ARG A 148 17.02 -9.86 -10.55
N VAL A 149 15.83 -9.37 -10.88
CA VAL A 149 15.00 -8.55 -10.01
C VAL A 149 14.49 -9.37 -8.82
N ALA A 150 13.94 -10.57 -9.07
CA ALA A 150 13.42 -11.46 -8.01
C ALA A 150 14.45 -11.79 -6.94
N ALA A 151 15.70 -12.08 -7.34
CA ALA A 151 16.78 -12.44 -6.41
C ALA A 151 17.17 -11.32 -5.44
N GLN A 152 16.92 -10.07 -5.82
CA GLN A 152 17.36 -8.88 -5.08
C GLN A 152 16.22 -8.11 -4.44
N LEU A 153 14.98 -8.33 -4.89
CA LEU A 153 13.80 -7.64 -4.38
C LEU A 153 13.54 -7.87 -2.89
N GLN A 154 14.10 -8.91 -2.28
CA GLN A 154 13.98 -9.18 -0.84
C GLN A 154 14.93 -8.33 0.02
N ASP A 155 15.97 -7.72 -0.57
CA ASP A 155 16.93 -6.91 0.18
C ASP A 155 16.41 -5.49 0.40
N ASN A 156 15.83 -5.24 1.58
CA ASN A 156 15.33 -3.93 1.97
C ASN A 156 16.41 -2.83 1.97
N ARG A 157 17.68 -3.15 2.24
CA ARG A 157 18.77 -2.15 2.24
C ARG A 157 19.06 -1.70 0.82
N LEU A 158 19.11 -2.64 -0.12
CA LEU A 158 19.26 -2.33 -1.55
C LEU A 158 18.10 -1.48 -2.06
N LEU A 159 16.86 -1.84 -1.73
CA LEU A 159 15.68 -1.07 -2.18
C LEU A 159 15.62 0.34 -1.59
N ALA A 160 16.16 0.54 -0.38
CA ALA A 160 16.26 1.85 0.26
C ALA A 160 17.35 2.75 -0.36
N GLN A 161 18.28 2.20 -1.14
CA GLN A 161 19.42 2.96 -1.68
C GLN A 161 19.01 4.17 -2.53
N LEU A 162 17.92 4.06 -3.28
CA LEU A 162 17.41 5.13 -4.15
C LEU A 162 16.22 5.88 -3.55
N HIS A 163 15.89 5.68 -2.28
CA HIS A 163 14.77 6.36 -1.63
C HIS A 163 15.11 7.83 -1.34
N GLU A 164 14.34 8.73 -1.93
CA GLU A 164 14.31 10.15 -1.56
C GLU A 164 13.04 10.43 -0.75
N PRO A 165 13.13 10.74 0.54
CA PRO A 165 11.95 10.91 1.37
C PRO A 165 11.10 12.13 1.01
N ARG A 166 11.66 13.18 0.38
CA ARG A 166 10.92 14.35 -0.11
C ARG A 166 10.00 13.95 -1.28
N TYR A 167 8.74 13.76 -0.94
CA TYR A 167 7.70 13.33 -1.83
C TYR A 167 7.03 14.51 -2.52
N ASN A 168 6.94 14.42 -3.85
CA ASN A 168 6.14 15.33 -4.67
C ASN A 168 5.36 14.48 -5.66
N MET A 169 4.02 14.47 -5.59
CA MET A 169 3.18 13.66 -6.49
C MET A 169 3.43 13.95 -7.98
N LEU A 170 3.83 15.19 -8.29
CA LEU A 170 4.10 15.66 -9.64
C LEU A 170 5.60 15.86 -9.88
N ALA A 171 6.48 15.11 -9.19
CA ALA A 171 7.93 15.22 -9.37
C ALA A 171 8.34 15.12 -10.85
N TYR A 172 9.18 16.06 -11.31
CA TYR A 172 9.71 16.00 -12.66
C TYR A 172 10.66 14.80 -12.80
N PRO A 173 10.42 13.85 -13.71
CA PRO A 173 11.15 12.58 -13.79
C PRO A 173 12.66 12.72 -13.95
N TRP A 174 13.08 13.86 -14.51
CA TRP A 174 14.47 14.12 -14.83
C TRP A 174 15.15 15.05 -13.82
N SER A 175 14.40 15.59 -12.85
CA SER A 175 14.94 16.32 -11.70
C SER A 175 15.40 15.35 -10.59
N GLY A 176 16.17 15.87 -9.63
CA GLY A 176 16.62 15.12 -8.44
C GLY A 176 16.02 15.51 -7.08
N PRO A 177 15.48 16.73 -6.83
CA PRO A 177 15.14 17.17 -5.48
C PRO A 177 13.93 16.46 -4.85
N TYR A 178 13.09 15.80 -5.68
CA TYR A 178 11.91 15.07 -5.23
C TYR A 178 11.86 13.66 -5.82
N GLN A 179 11.01 12.81 -5.24
CA GLN A 179 10.66 11.51 -5.79
C GLN A 179 9.21 11.16 -5.49
N GLN A 180 8.53 10.69 -6.53
CA GLN A 180 7.16 10.20 -6.42
C GLN A 180 7.11 8.67 -6.44
N SER A 181 5.96 8.09 -6.11
CA SER A 181 5.78 6.65 -5.93
C SER A 181 6.14 5.81 -7.16
N ASN A 182 5.59 6.14 -8.33
CA ASN A 182 5.85 5.38 -9.57
C ASN A 182 7.29 5.62 -10.07
N GLN A 183 7.86 6.80 -9.84
CA GLN A 183 9.26 7.11 -10.19
C GLN A 183 10.23 6.25 -9.38
N TRP A 184 9.99 6.07 -8.08
CA TRP A 184 10.80 5.17 -7.26
C TRP A 184 10.77 3.74 -7.81
N ALA A 185 9.61 3.24 -8.23
CA ALA A 185 9.50 1.89 -8.78
C ALA A 185 10.37 1.69 -10.03
N ILE A 186 10.35 2.63 -10.99
CA ILE A 186 11.18 2.48 -12.21
C ILE A 186 12.66 2.83 -12.00
N GLU A 187 12.99 3.72 -11.06
CA GLU A 187 14.39 3.94 -10.65
C GLU A 187 14.96 2.70 -9.95
N THR A 188 14.14 2.01 -9.15
CA THR A 188 14.49 0.73 -8.52
C THR A 188 14.62 -0.38 -9.56
N LEU A 189 13.75 -0.43 -10.57
CA LEU A 189 13.92 -1.38 -11.67
C LEU A 189 15.27 -1.18 -12.39
N ALA A 190 15.68 0.07 -12.62
CA ALA A 190 16.99 0.39 -13.19
C ALA A 190 18.16 -0.05 -12.29
N LEU A 191 18.06 0.16 -10.97
CA LEU A 191 19.03 -0.33 -9.97
C LEU A 191 19.22 -1.85 -10.06
N LEU A 192 18.11 -2.59 -10.19
CA LEU A 192 18.12 -4.05 -10.21
C LEU A 192 18.51 -4.62 -11.57
N ALA A 193 18.29 -3.87 -12.65
CA ALA A 193 18.61 -4.27 -14.02
C ALA A 193 20.11 -4.15 -14.35
N ASP A 194 20.79 -3.15 -13.79
CA ASP A 194 22.16 -2.79 -14.17
C ASP A 194 23.03 -2.48 -12.93
N PRO A 195 24.05 -3.30 -12.61
CA PRO A 195 24.94 -3.08 -11.46
C PRO A 195 25.71 -1.74 -11.46
N ALA A 196 25.80 -1.05 -12.61
CA ALA A 196 26.38 0.28 -12.71
C ALA A 196 25.46 1.37 -12.14
N VAL A 197 24.16 1.09 -12.00
CA VAL A 197 23.20 2.02 -11.42
C VAL A 197 23.32 1.98 -9.90
N ARG A 198 23.98 2.98 -9.31
CA ARG A 198 24.17 3.09 -7.84
C ARG A 198 23.63 4.38 -7.23
N SER A 199 22.98 5.22 -8.05
CA SER A 199 22.43 6.50 -7.62
C SER A 199 21.19 6.87 -8.43
N ARG A 200 20.37 7.77 -7.90
CA ARG A 200 19.16 8.27 -8.61
C ARG A 200 19.51 8.95 -9.94
N ALA A 201 20.68 9.59 -10.02
CA ALA A 201 21.16 10.18 -11.28
C ALA A 201 21.48 9.09 -12.31
N ALA A 202 22.16 8.02 -11.90
CA ALA A 202 22.46 6.88 -12.76
C ALA A 202 21.17 6.17 -13.21
N ALA A 203 20.19 6.01 -12.32
CA ALA A 203 18.89 5.41 -12.63
C ALA A 203 18.13 6.23 -13.69
N ARG A 204 18.04 7.55 -13.53
CA ARG A 204 17.43 8.44 -14.52
C ARG A 204 18.17 8.42 -15.86
N ALA A 205 19.50 8.33 -15.84
CA ALA A 205 20.30 8.18 -17.06
C ALA A 205 20.04 6.84 -17.75
N TRP A 206 19.92 5.76 -16.98
CA TRP A 206 19.54 4.44 -17.47
C TRP A 206 18.15 4.48 -18.12
N LEU A 207 17.16 5.08 -17.46
CA LEU A 207 15.79 5.23 -17.99
C LEU A 207 15.77 5.99 -19.32
N ARG A 208 16.56 7.06 -19.46
CA ARG A 208 16.71 7.79 -20.74
C ARG A 208 17.30 6.92 -21.85
N ARG A 209 18.35 6.14 -21.54
CA ARG A 209 18.96 5.22 -22.51
C ARG A 209 18.01 4.11 -22.95
N HIS A 210 17.04 3.76 -22.10
CA HIS A 210 16.01 2.74 -22.38
C HIS A 210 14.70 3.35 -22.89
N ASP A 211 14.72 4.57 -23.45
CA ASP A 211 13.57 5.25 -24.07
C ASP A 211 12.33 5.33 -23.15
N TYR A 212 12.55 5.51 -21.84
CA TYR A 212 11.46 5.87 -20.94
C TYR A 212 10.96 7.29 -21.26
N ARG A 213 9.65 7.42 -21.45
CA ARG A 213 8.98 8.68 -21.77
C ARG A 213 7.88 8.92 -20.74
N PRO A 214 7.96 9.98 -19.93
CA PRO A 214 6.89 10.30 -18.99
C PRO A 214 5.66 10.86 -19.69
N ASP A 215 4.52 10.79 -19.01
CA ASP A 215 3.31 11.48 -19.47
C ASP A 215 3.39 12.97 -19.18
N THR A 216 2.71 13.76 -20.01
CA THR A 216 2.50 15.20 -19.80
C THR A 216 1.05 15.45 -19.41
N ILE A 217 0.84 15.81 -18.15
CA ILE A 217 -0.47 16.24 -17.64
C ILE A 217 -0.64 17.74 -17.92
N ARG A 218 -1.82 18.13 -18.39
CA ARG A 218 -2.18 19.55 -18.56
C ARG A 218 -2.92 20.06 -17.34
N LEU A 219 -2.30 20.99 -16.60
CA LEU A 219 -2.91 21.65 -15.45
C LEU A 219 -3.08 23.14 -15.72
N SER A 220 -4.28 23.69 -15.50
CA SER A 220 -4.52 25.14 -15.59
C SER A 220 -3.76 25.90 -14.48
N ALA A 221 -3.51 27.20 -14.68
CA ALA A 221 -2.81 28.00 -13.67
C ALA A 221 -3.55 28.02 -12.32
N VAL A 222 -4.89 28.11 -12.33
CA VAL A 222 -5.75 28.04 -11.14
C VAL A 222 -5.61 26.69 -10.45
N LYS A 223 -5.62 25.59 -11.21
CA LYS A 223 -5.48 24.24 -10.65
C LYS A 223 -4.10 24.03 -10.02
N ARG A 224 -3.03 24.54 -10.64
CA ARG A 224 -1.66 24.51 -10.07
C ARG A 224 -1.56 25.33 -8.79
N LEU A 225 -2.16 26.52 -8.75
CA LEU A 225 -2.17 27.37 -7.57
C LEU A 225 -2.92 26.70 -6.41
N GLY A 226 -4.12 26.18 -6.67
CA GLY A 226 -4.93 25.45 -5.69
C GLY A 226 -4.21 24.21 -5.15
N ALA A 227 -3.60 23.41 -6.04
CA ALA A 227 -2.83 22.24 -5.66
C ALA A 227 -1.64 22.57 -4.74
N ARG A 228 -0.92 23.68 -5.00
CA ARG A 228 0.21 24.10 -4.16
C ARG A 228 -0.22 24.64 -2.79
N ILE A 229 -1.37 25.32 -2.72
CA ILE A 229 -1.88 25.88 -1.46
C ILE A 229 -2.55 24.80 -0.61
N GLY A 230 -3.23 23.83 -1.25
CA GLY A 230 -4.05 22.83 -0.57
C GLY A 230 -3.36 21.47 -0.34
N SER A 231 -2.11 21.28 -0.77
CA SER A 231 -1.43 19.98 -0.64
C SER A 231 0.04 20.13 -0.26
N ALA A 232 0.45 19.44 0.81
CA ALA A 232 1.84 19.43 1.27
C ALA A 232 2.79 18.78 0.25
N HIS A 233 2.29 17.83 -0.54
CA HIS A 233 3.08 16.99 -1.44
C HIS A 233 3.04 17.41 -2.92
N ILE A 234 2.72 18.67 -3.21
CA ILE A 234 2.70 19.17 -4.59
C ILE A 234 3.63 20.37 -4.73
N ALA A 235 4.67 20.20 -5.54
CA ALA A 235 5.59 21.23 -5.96
C ALA A 235 5.78 21.21 -7.48
N PHE A 236 6.13 22.38 -8.05
CA PHE A 236 6.37 22.56 -9.49
C PHE A 236 7.71 23.26 -9.76
N ASP A 237 8.52 23.45 -8.74
CA ASP A 237 9.81 24.17 -8.79
C ASP A 237 10.92 23.34 -9.45
N ASP A 238 10.71 22.04 -9.64
CA ASP A 238 11.64 21.13 -10.30
C ASP A 238 11.30 20.86 -11.78
N HIS A 239 10.22 21.45 -12.30
CA HIS A 239 9.84 21.39 -13.70
C HIS A 239 10.56 22.46 -14.53
N PRO A 240 10.93 22.18 -15.80
CA PRO A 240 11.43 23.19 -16.72
C PRO A 240 10.45 24.36 -16.84
N PHE A 241 10.96 25.58 -16.72
CA PHE A 241 10.15 26.80 -16.65
C PHE A 241 9.15 26.90 -17.80
N ASP A 242 9.61 26.75 -19.05
CA ASP A 242 8.76 26.88 -20.23
C ASP A 242 7.61 25.86 -20.26
N ARG A 243 7.86 24.63 -19.81
CA ARG A 243 6.83 23.58 -19.74
C ARG A 243 5.81 23.89 -18.65
N ARG A 244 6.29 24.25 -17.45
CA ARG A 244 5.46 24.65 -16.32
C ARG A 244 4.56 25.85 -16.68
N MET A 245 5.12 26.87 -17.32
CA MET A 245 4.36 28.07 -17.72
C MET A 245 3.31 27.75 -18.78
N ALA A 246 3.63 26.85 -19.71
CA ALA A 246 2.66 26.29 -20.66
C ALA A 246 1.65 25.28 -20.04
N GLY A 247 1.70 25.05 -18.73
CA GLY A 247 0.84 24.11 -18.02
C GLY A 247 1.08 22.65 -18.36
N ARG A 248 2.22 22.32 -18.95
CA ARG A 248 2.67 20.97 -19.26
C ARG A 248 3.52 20.45 -18.11
N ILE A 249 2.97 19.50 -17.35
CA ILE A 249 3.59 18.93 -16.17
C ILE A 249 3.97 17.48 -16.51
N ASP A 250 5.27 17.21 -16.63
CA ASP A 250 5.74 15.85 -16.93
C ASP A 250 5.92 15.06 -15.64
N THR A 251 5.34 13.87 -15.55
CA THR A 251 5.50 13.00 -14.38
C THR A 251 5.49 11.52 -14.78
N VAL A 252 6.00 10.66 -13.92
CA VAL A 252 5.93 9.21 -14.11
C VAL A 252 4.54 8.72 -13.69
N THR A 253 3.82 8.11 -14.61
CA THR A 253 2.48 7.53 -14.37
C THR A 253 2.59 6.01 -14.54
N ALA A 254 1.68 5.25 -13.93
CA ALA A 254 1.63 3.81 -14.22
C ALA A 254 1.31 3.54 -15.70
N ASP A 255 0.48 4.38 -16.34
CA ASP A 255 0.17 4.33 -17.78
C ASP A 255 1.42 4.49 -18.67
N SER A 256 2.26 5.50 -18.41
CA SER A 256 3.52 5.69 -19.16
C SER A 256 4.52 4.56 -18.94
N VAL A 257 4.57 3.98 -17.74
CA VAL A 257 5.37 2.79 -17.45
C VAL A 257 4.86 1.57 -18.23
N PHE A 258 3.54 1.38 -18.30
CA PHE A 258 2.93 0.27 -19.02
C PHE A 258 3.10 0.40 -20.54
N ALA A 259 3.07 1.61 -21.07
CA ALA A 259 3.40 1.87 -22.47
C ALA A 259 4.90 1.68 -22.77
N TRP A 260 5.77 1.93 -21.78
CA TRP A 260 7.22 1.80 -21.90
C TRP A 260 7.69 0.34 -21.83
N ALA A 261 7.19 -0.45 -20.89
CA ALA A 261 7.69 -1.80 -20.62
C ALA A 261 7.80 -2.71 -21.86
N PRO A 262 6.76 -2.87 -22.71
CA PRO A 262 6.89 -3.64 -23.95
C PRO A 262 7.80 -2.98 -24.98
N ARG A 263 7.73 -1.64 -25.12
CA ARG A 263 8.56 -0.88 -26.08
C ARG A 263 10.06 -1.04 -25.78
N ALA A 264 10.43 -1.08 -24.51
CA ALA A 264 11.81 -1.25 -24.06
C ALA A 264 12.23 -2.71 -23.94
N GLY A 265 11.34 -3.68 -24.26
CA GLY A 265 11.64 -5.12 -24.16
C GLY A 265 11.88 -5.62 -22.73
N ILE A 266 11.47 -4.85 -21.72
CA ILE A 266 11.65 -5.21 -20.30
C ILE A 266 10.43 -5.93 -19.71
N GLY A 267 9.31 -5.96 -20.43
CA GLY A 267 8.09 -6.64 -20.03
C GLY A 267 7.17 -6.95 -21.21
N GLY A 268 6.14 -7.75 -20.96
CA GLY A 268 5.13 -8.12 -21.94
C GLY A 268 4.09 -7.01 -22.19
N ALA A 269 3.03 -7.37 -22.93
CA ALA A 269 1.88 -6.50 -23.12
C ALA A 269 1.13 -6.28 -21.79
N PRO A 270 0.70 -5.04 -21.48
CA PRO A 270 -0.14 -4.77 -20.32
C PRO A 270 -1.45 -5.55 -20.35
N ARG A 271 -1.83 -6.11 -19.19
CA ARG A 271 -3.10 -6.81 -18.96
C ARG A 271 -3.90 -6.08 -17.90
N VAL A 272 -5.22 -6.12 -18.06
CA VAL A 272 -6.15 -5.63 -17.04
C VAL A 272 -6.78 -6.84 -16.39
N LEU A 273 -6.61 -6.94 -15.07
CA LEU A 273 -7.24 -7.97 -14.25
C LEU A 273 -8.44 -7.37 -13.54
N ARG A 274 -9.52 -8.14 -13.46
CA ARG A 274 -10.76 -7.75 -12.80
C ARG A 274 -11.19 -8.85 -11.83
N PRO A 275 -12.04 -8.54 -10.84
CA PRO A 275 -12.62 -9.55 -9.97
C PRO A 275 -13.32 -10.60 -10.82
N ARG A 276 -13.01 -11.87 -10.59
CA ARG A 276 -13.79 -12.96 -11.18
C ARG A 276 -15.11 -13.06 -10.41
N PRO A 277 -16.24 -13.36 -11.07
CA PRO A 277 -17.46 -13.68 -10.35
C PRO A 277 -17.19 -14.87 -9.43
N SER A 278 -17.66 -14.82 -8.19
CA SER A 278 -17.67 -15.94 -7.26
C SER A 278 -18.65 -17.00 -7.77
N GLY A 279 -18.22 -17.78 -8.76
CA GLY A 279 -18.96 -18.88 -9.33
C GLY A 279 -18.51 -20.20 -8.70
N GLY A 280 -19.38 -20.80 -7.89
CA GLY A 280 -19.25 -22.20 -7.49
C GLY A 280 -19.30 -23.11 -8.72
N GLY A 281 -18.19 -23.77 -9.03
CA GLY A 281 -18.10 -24.84 -10.00
C GLY A 281 -17.32 -26.00 -9.39
N PRO A 282 -17.84 -27.24 -9.40
CA PRO A 282 -17.12 -28.39 -8.88
C PRO A 282 -16.11 -28.87 -9.93
N GLY A 283 -14.85 -28.96 -9.52
CA GLY A 283 -13.83 -29.73 -10.22
C GLY A 283 -13.13 -28.99 -11.36
N ASP A 284 -11.95 -28.47 -11.06
CA ASP A 284 -10.82 -28.64 -11.96
C ASP A 284 -9.58 -28.94 -11.12
N GLY A 285 -8.82 -29.94 -11.57
CA GLY A 285 -7.73 -30.55 -10.81
C GLY A 285 -6.68 -29.54 -10.39
N PHE A 286 -6.68 -29.21 -9.10
CA PHE A 286 -5.62 -28.41 -8.48
C PHE A 286 -4.31 -29.20 -8.51
N GLY A 287 -3.47 -28.91 -9.51
CA GLY A 287 -2.02 -28.97 -9.32
C GLY A 287 -1.64 -28.19 -8.05
N ARG A 288 -0.50 -28.52 -7.42
CA ARG A 288 -0.01 -27.94 -6.15
C ARG A 288 0.23 -26.41 -6.22
N GLY A 289 -0.81 -25.60 -6.41
CA GLY A 289 -0.83 -24.14 -6.37
C GLY A 289 -1.37 -23.61 -5.04
N LEU A 290 -1.18 -22.31 -4.79
CA LEU A 290 -1.62 -21.62 -3.58
C LEU A 290 -3.14 -21.77 -3.42
N ARG A 291 -3.58 -22.39 -2.31
CA ARG A 291 -5.02 -22.55 -2.01
C ARG A 291 -5.56 -21.26 -1.42
N HIS A 292 -6.41 -20.57 -2.18
CA HIS A 292 -7.12 -19.36 -1.74
C HIS A 292 -8.46 -19.76 -1.12
N VAL A 293 -8.83 -19.18 0.03
CA VAL A 293 -10.12 -19.39 0.70
C VAL A 293 -10.93 -18.10 0.60
N GLU A 294 -12.15 -18.18 0.09
CA GLU A 294 -13.08 -17.06 0.00
C GLU A 294 -13.76 -16.81 1.36
N VAL A 295 -13.79 -15.56 1.84
CA VAL A 295 -14.46 -15.16 3.08
C VAL A 295 -15.50 -14.09 2.74
N ASP A 296 -16.79 -14.43 2.86
CA ASP A 296 -17.88 -13.48 2.65
C ASP A 296 -18.08 -12.60 3.90
N LEU A 297 -17.66 -11.34 3.80
CA LEU A 297 -17.79 -10.33 4.85
C LEU A 297 -19.16 -9.65 4.87
N LEU A 298 -19.93 -9.73 3.79
CA LEU A 298 -21.21 -9.00 3.64
C LEU A 298 -22.41 -9.77 4.20
N GLN A 299 -22.29 -11.09 4.32
CA GLN A 299 -23.34 -11.95 4.92
C GLN A 299 -23.21 -12.08 6.46
N ARG A 300 -22.30 -11.34 7.10
CA ARG A 300 -22.01 -11.48 8.55
C ARG A 300 -22.66 -10.37 9.36
N ALA A 301 -23.29 -10.73 10.48
CA ALA A 301 -24.04 -9.81 11.34
C ALA A 301 -23.17 -8.95 12.30
N GLY A 302 -21.84 -9.13 12.30
CA GLY A 302 -20.90 -8.56 13.28
C GLY A 302 -19.83 -7.61 12.72
N ALA A 303 -19.01 -7.04 13.60
CA ALA A 303 -17.87 -6.20 13.20
C ALA A 303 -16.75 -7.06 12.57
N ALA A 304 -16.14 -6.55 11.49
CA ALA A 304 -15.05 -7.21 10.78
C ALA A 304 -13.76 -6.42 10.94
N VAL A 305 -12.67 -7.08 11.31
CA VAL A 305 -11.37 -6.45 11.52
C VAL A 305 -10.32 -7.18 10.69
N LEU A 306 -9.57 -6.43 9.89
CA LEU A 306 -8.39 -6.92 9.19
C LEU A 306 -7.18 -6.75 10.09
N VAL A 307 -6.49 -7.86 10.35
CA VAL A 307 -5.27 -7.90 11.16
C VAL A 307 -4.11 -8.26 10.25
N GLU A 308 -3.02 -7.51 10.32
CA GLU A 308 -1.74 -7.87 9.72
C GLU A 308 -0.89 -8.53 10.80
N ILE A 309 -0.25 -9.63 10.44
CA ILE A 309 0.71 -10.31 11.29
C ILE A 309 2.08 -9.91 10.75
N ASP A 310 2.90 -9.25 11.57
CA ASP A 310 4.30 -9.01 11.24
C ASP A 310 5.07 -10.32 11.35
N ALA A 311 5.14 -11.04 10.23
CA ALA A 311 5.86 -12.30 10.12
C ALA A 311 7.39 -12.15 10.27
N ALA A 312 7.92 -10.92 10.32
CA ALA A 312 9.33 -10.65 10.57
C ALA A 312 9.62 -10.33 12.06
N ALA A 313 8.58 -10.15 12.89
CA ALA A 313 8.71 -9.98 14.33
C ALA A 313 8.95 -11.35 15.02
N PRO A 314 9.84 -11.44 16.03
CA PRO A 314 10.17 -12.70 16.71
C PRO A 314 8.97 -13.41 17.35
N ASP A 315 7.90 -12.66 17.63
CA ASP A 315 6.69 -13.05 18.32
C ASP A 315 5.43 -13.03 17.43
N LEU A 316 5.58 -12.86 16.11
CA LEU A 316 4.45 -12.69 15.18
C LEU A 316 3.51 -11.56 15.63
N ALA A 317 4.08 -10.41 15.98
CA ALA A 317 3.33 -9.25 16.45
C ALA A 317 2.19 -8.91 15.48
N ALA A 318 0.96 -9.08 15.95
CA ALA A 318 -0.23 -8.86 15.15
C ALA A 318 -0.84 -7.47 15.45
N GLY A 319 -1.10 -6.72 14.39
CA GLY A 319 -1.60 -5.34 14.43
C GLY A 319 -2.88 -5.20 13.61
N VAL A 320 -3.83 -4.43 14.12
CA VAL A 320 -5.04 -4.09 13.35
C VAL A 320 -4.67 -3.13 12.23
N VAL A 321 -4.92 -3.52 10.98
CA VAL A 321 -4.68 -2.68 9.79
C VAL A 321 -5.94 -1.98 9.35
N VAL A 322 -7.09 -2.64 9.48
CA VAL A 322 -8.39 -2.02 9.16
C VAL A 322 -9.47 -2.52 10.13
N GLY A 323 -10.25 -1.63 10.73
CA GLY A 323 -11.40 -2.00 11.56
C GLY A 323 -12.71 -1.51 10.93
N VAL A 324 -13.68 -2.41 10.74
CA VAL A 324 -15.01 -2.06 10.25
C VAL A 324 -16.07 -2.42 11.26
N LEU A 325 -16.76 -1.39 11.74
CA LEU A 325 -17.91 -1.52 12.60
C LEU A 325 -19.17 -1.42 11.75
N GLN A 326 -19.93 -2.51 11.65
CA GLN A 326 -21.32 -2.42 11.26
C GLN A 326 -22.20 -2.66 12.48
N ARG A 327 -23.05 -1.70 12.79
CA ARG A 327 -24.32 -1.95 13.46
C ARG A 327 -25.38 -1.21 12.67
N GLU A 328 -26.32 -1.95 12.11
CA GLU A 328 -27.38 -1.38 11.28
C GLU A 328 -28.21 -0.32 12.02
N ARG A 329 -28.46 0.77 11.28
CA ARG A 329 -29.69 1.59 11.25
C ARG A 329 -30.23 2.07 12.61
N GLY A 330 -29.70 3.19 13.13
CA GLY A 330 -30.34 3.96 14.19
C GLY A 330 -29.69 5.33 14.46
N PRO A 331 -30.41 6.29 15.08
CA PRO A 331 -30.07 7.72 15.13
C PRO A 331 -28.87 8.10 16.05
N ARG A 332 -27.95 7.17 16.33
CA ARG A 332 -26.82 7.38 17.28
C ARG A 332 -25.44 7.33 16.63
N ALA A 333 -25.32 7.77 15.38
CA ALA A 333 -24.06 7.82 14.63
C ALA A 333 -22.93 8.62 15.34
N VAL A 334 -23.27 9.60 16.18
CA VAL A 334 -22.30 10.46 16.90
C VAL A 334 -21.69 9.77 18.13
N GLN A 335 -22.38 8.81 18.77
CA GLN A 335 -21.84 8.06 19.91
C GLN A 335 -20.82 6.98 19.50
N VAL A 336 -20.85 6.54 18.24
CA VAL A 336 -19.90 5.55 17.69
C VAL A 336 -18.50 6.17 17.54
N GLN A 337 -18.39 7.46 17.20
CA GLN A 337 -17.10 8.13 16.94
C GLN A 337 -16.11 8.14 18.13
N ARG A 338 -16.58 8.19 19.38
CA ARG A 338 -15.70 8.09 20.57
C ARG A 338 -15.43 6.66 21.01
N ALA A 339 -16.30 5.72 20.63
CA ALA A 339 -16.11 4.29 20.91
C ALA A 339 -15.03 3.65 20.01
N ASP A 340 -14.76 4.25 18.84
CA ASP A 340 -13.83 3.76 17.82
C ASP A 340 -12.37 3.66 18.27
N ALA A 341 -11.82 4.70 18.90
CA ALA A 341 -10.40 4.69 19.35
C ALA A 341 -10.18 3.67 20.49
N GLY A 342 -11.09 3.65 21.46
CA GLY A 342 -11.04 2.68 22.55
C GLY A 342 -11.28 1.25 22.09
N LEU A 343 -12.07 1.02 21.03
CA LEU A 343 -12.25 -0.32 20.46
C LEU A 343 -11.01 -0.79 19.69
N LEU A 344 -10.40 0.06 18.88
CA LEU A 344 -9.15 -0.25 18.18
C LEU A 344 -8.01 -0.57 19.16
N GLU A 345 -7.86 0.22 20.24
CA GLU A 345 -6.89 -0.08 21.30
C GLU A 345 -7.20 -1.38 22.06
N ARG A 346 -8.48 -1.73 22.25
CA ARG A 346 -8.87 -3.01 22.85
C ARG A 346 -8.57 -4.18 21.91
N LEU A 347 -8.86 -4.06 20.63
CA LEU A 347 -8.55 -5.08 19.61
C LEU A 347 -7.04 -5.27 19.47
N GLN A 348 -6.24 -4.21 19.51
CA GLN A 348 -4.77 -4.28 19.51
C GLN A 348 -4.20 -4.95 20.76
N ARG A 349 -4.90 -4.93 21.90
CA ARG A 349 -4.52 -5.67 23.11
C ARG A 349 -4.91 -7.14 23.03
N ALA A 350 -6.15 -7.44 22.62
CA ALA A 350 -6.67 -8.81 22.54
C ALA A 350 -5.91 -9.70 21.55
N VAL A 351 -5.40 -9.11 20.46
CA VAL A 351 -4.62 -9.81 19.42
C VAL A 351 -3.23 -10.28 19.91
N ARG A 352 -2.75 -9.82 21.08
CA ARG A 352 -1.45 -10.22 21.64
C ARG A 352 -1.44 -11.53 22.43
N GLU A 353 -2.57 -12.19 22.63
CA GLU A 353 -2.66 -13.45 23.38
C GLU A 353 -3.13 -14.60 22.47
N PRO A 354 -2.20 -15.37 21.87
CA PRO A 354 -2.53 -16.36 20.86
C PRO A 354 -2.72 -17.74 21.50
N ASP A 355 -3.89 -18.00 22.09
CA ASP A 355 -4.29 -19.40 22.36
C ASP A 355 -5.02 -19.98 21.14
N ALA A 356 -4.28 -20.84 20.45
CA ALA A 356 -4.77 -21.65 19.35
C ALA A 356 -5.78 -22.68 19.85
N GLU A 357 -6.99 -22.70 19.29
CA GLU A 357 -7.74 -23.94 19.01
C GLU A 357 -8.98 -23.68 18.12
N ARG A 358 -9.05 -24.44 17.03
CA ARG A 358 -10.06 -24.35 15.96
C ARG A 358 -11.40 -24.91 16.45
N GLY A 359 -12.47 -24.13 16.29
CA GLY A 359 -13.85 -24.57 16.44
C GLY A 359 -14.77 -23.79 15.51
N GLU A 360 -15.90 -24.38 15.10
CA GLU A 360 -16.93 -23.67 14.34
C GLU A 360 -17.36 -22.41 15.09
N GLY A 361 -17.30 -21.26 14.41
CA GLY A 361 -17.53 -19.95 15.03
C GLY A 361 -16.29 -19.28 15.65
N ARG A 362 -15.07 -19.76 15.38
CA ARG A 362 -13.82 -19.14 15.86
C ARG A 362 -12.84 -18.82 14.71
N ILE A 363 -12.14 -17.69 14.92
CA ILE A 363 -11.09 -17.02 14.13
C ILE A 363 -10.36 -17.95 13.15
N GLY A 364 -10.51 -17.67 11.85
CA GLY A 364 -9.84 -18.38 10.77
C GLY A 364 -8.62 -17.62 10.25
N VAL A 365 -7.44 -18.20 10.39
CA VAL A 365 -6.18 -17.67 9.83
C VAL A 365 -6.04 -18.12 8.38
N VAL A 366 -6.17 -17.19 7.43
CA VAL A 366 -5.79 -17.41 6.03
C VAL A 366 -5.00 -16.20 5.53
N GLU A 367 -3.67 -16.24 5.66
CA GLU A 367 -2.78 -15.36 4.89
C GLU A 367 -2.98 -15.60 3.38
N PRO A 368 -2.93 -14.55 2.53
CA PRO A 368 -2.26 -13.27 2.77
C PRO A 368 -3.14 -12.12 3.30
N ALA A 369 -4.34 -12.37 3.85
CA ALA A 369 -5.10 -11.36 4.57
C ALA A 369 -5.95 -11.98 5.69
N VAL A 370 -5.63 -11.70 6.95
CA VAL A 370 -6.45 -12.18 8.06
C VAL A 370 -7.69 -11.31 8.17
N ALA A 371 -8.85 -11.85 7.81
CA ALA A 371 -10.13 -11.32 8.24
C ALA A 371 -10.52 -11.99 9.56
N VAL A 372 -10.51 -11.24 10.66
CA VAL A 372 -11.00 -11.69 11.96
C VAL A 372 -12.41 -11.13 12.18
N ALA A 373 -13.39 -12.00 12.32
CA ALA A 373 -14.71 -11.63 12.82
C ALA A 373 -14.71 -11.74 14.34
N VAL A 374 -15.15 -10.70 15.05
CA VAL A 374 -15.25 -10.71 16.51
C VAL A 374 -16.67 -10.34 16.92
N GLU A 375 -17.31 -11.21 17.69
CA GLU A 375 -18.61 -10.93 18.31
C GLU A 375 -18.42 -9.98 19.51
N LEU A 376 -19.11 -8.84 19.50
CA LEU A 376 -19.01 -7.81 20.55
C LEU A 376 -19.17 -8.33 22.00
N PRO A 377 -20.04 -9.33 22.29
CA PRO A 377 -20.16 -9.92 23.61
C PRO A 377 -18.89 -10.61 24.12
N GLN A 378 -18.09 -11.21 23.23
CA GLN A 378 -16.86 -11.93 23.59
C GLN A 378 -15.68 -10.99 23.90
N ILE A 379 -15.71 -9.76 23.38
CA ILE A 379 -14.71 -8.72 23.71
C ILE A 379 -14.86 -8.24 25.16
N ILE A 380 -16.07 -8.28 25.71
CA ILE A 380 -16.34 -7.84 27.09
C ILE A 380 -15.95 -8.96 28.08
N GLU A 381 -16.18 -10.22 27.73
CA GLU A 381 -15.77 -11.36 28.56
C GLU A 381 -14.26 -11.59 28.59
N ALA A 382 -13.53 -11.32 27.49
CA ALA A 382 -12.08 -11.47 27.44
C ALA A 382 -11.28 -10.36 28.16
N VAL A 383 -11.96 -9.33 28.69
CA VAL A 383 -11.35 -8.16 29.36
C VAL A 383 -11.85 -8.00 30.80
N ALA A 384 -12.58 -8.99 31.34
CA ALA A 384 -12.99 -9.03 32.74
C ALA A 384 -11.98 -9.79 33.61
#